data_AF-A0A9W9WKF8-F1
#
_entry.id   AF-A0A9W9WKF8-F1
#
_cell.length_a   1.000
_cell.length_b   1.000
_cell.length_c   1.000
_cell.angle_alpha   90.00
_cell.angle_beta   90.00
_cell.angle_gamma   90.00
#
_symmetry.space_group_name_H-M   'P 1'
#
loop_
_entity.id
_entity.type
_entity.pdbx_description
1 polymer ?
#
loop_
_entity_poly.entity_id
_entity_poly.type
_entity_poly.pdbx_seq_one_letter_code
_entity_poly.pdbx_strand_id
1 'polypeptide(L)'
;MTDEMQSVSPSPKEPQFHLQAPTPSSPTTTSAPTSTSTPSKLSIRTQHCRFCNHLLLSTTRDLATLPRRKSPAADAALILPLEKLRSFSDEDEPDTSTASSSKTLKHVTLLLSTTIPDRRATLIRREDGIEKRVLLRCGRCRVVVGYYLDRVHWPEGHGQGQRDGDGDGEERREEERPPAMYVLPGALVETEKMGSEGVGEKEWRSWAGESQ
;
A
#
# COMPACT_ATOMS: atom_id res chain seq x y z
N MET A 1 52.66 56.52 -3.93
CA MET A 1 52.81 55.43 -2.95
C MET A 1 51.40 54.92 -2.70
N THR A 2 50.89 53.83 -3.23
CA THR A 2 51.38 52.60 -3.88
C THR A 2 50.17 52.08 -4.67
N ASP A 3 50.25 51.96 -5.99
CA ASP A 3 50.72 50.80 -6.77
C ASP A 3 49.61 49.77 -7.02
N GLU A 4 49.34 49.64 -8.31
CA GLU A 4 48.35 48.83 -9.01
C GLU A 4 48.90 47.40 -9.16
N MET A 5 48.11 46.37 -8.85
CA MET A 5 48.46 45.00 -9.22
C MET A 5 47.27 44.30 -9.88
N GLN A 6 47.32 44.31 -11.21
CA GLN A 6 46.67 43.36 -12.09
C GLN A 6 47.37 41.99 -11.95
N SER A 7 46.60 40.90 -11.86
CA SER A 7 47.12 39.55 -12.07
C SER A 7 46.25 38.79 -13.06
N VAL A 8 46.91 38.34 -14.12
CA VAL A 8 46.37 37.75 -15.35
C VAL A 8 46.65 36.24 -15.35
N SER A 9 45.60 35.43 -15.62
CA SER A 9 45.59 34.09 -16.26
C SER A 9 46.32 32.90 -15.57
N PRO A 10 46.12 31.60 -15.97
CA PRO A 10 45.45 31.09 -17.18
C PRO A 10 44.45 29.92 -17.01
N SER A 11 43.61 29.75 -18.05
CA SER A 11 42.81 28.56 -18.33
C SER A 11 43.66 27.31 -18.63
N PRO A 12 43.25 26.11 -18.17
CA PRO A 12 43.75 24.85 -18.70
C PRO A 12 43.06 24.51 -20.03
N LYS A 13 43.88 24.18 -21.05
CA LYS A 13 43.44 23.67 -22.35
C LYS A 13 43.08 22.19 -22.22
N GLU A 14 41.86 21.83 -22.60
CA GLU A 14 41.41 20.44 -22.79
C GLU A 14 42.09 19.82 -24.04
N PRO A 15 42.62 18.59 -23.97
CA PRO A 15 43.10 17.89 -25.14
C PRO A 15 41.94 17.24 -25.91
N GLN A 16 41.76 17.65 -27.18
CA GLN A 16 40.91 16.98 -28.15
C GLN A 16 41.45 15.59 -28.48
N PHE A 17 40.70 14.55 -28.16
CA PHE A 17 40.88 13.21 -28.73
C PHE A 17 39.85 13.00 -29.84
N HIS A 18 40.33 12.90 -31.07
CA HIS A 18 39.53 12.61 -32.25
C HIS A 18 40.06 11.35 -32.92
N LEU A 19 39.43 10.18 -32.71
CA LEU A 19 39.67 8.99 -33.55
C LEU A 19 38.42 8.08 -33.63
N GLN A 20 37.78 8.17 -34.80
CA GLN A 20 37.19 7.14 -35.67
C GLN A 20 36.46 5.90 -35.12
N ALA A 21 35.23 5.75 -35.64
CA ALA A 21 34.44 4.53 -35.67
C ALA A 21 35.00 3.46 -36.64
N PRO A 22 34.78 2.18 -36.33
CA PRO A 22 34.68 1.14 -37.34
C PRO A 22 33.33 0.41 -37.30
N THR A 23 32.57 0.48 -38.39
CA THR A 23 31.74 -0.63 -38.90
C THR A 23 32.63 -1.48 -39.85
N PRO A 24 32.27 -2.71 -40.30
CA PRO A 24 31.05 -3.52 -40.17
C PRO A 24 31.33 -4.93 -39.59
N SER A 25 30.35 -5.78 -39.27
CA SER A 25 29.91 -6.90 -40.14
C SER A 25 28.82 -7.72 -39.44
N SER A 26 27.75 -8.04 -40.17
CA SER A 26 26.69 -8.99 -39.78
C SER A 26 27.22 -10.42 -39.65
N PRO A 27 26.55 -11.26 -38.83
CA PRO A 27 25.95 -12.44 -39.43
C PRO A 27 24.51 -12.71 -39.01
N THR A 28 23.80 -13.27 -39.98
CA THR A 28 22.50 -13.96 -39.98
C THR A 28 22.21 -14.75 -38.69
N THR A 29 20.97 -14.69 -38.19
CA THR A 29 20.12 -15.88 -37.93
C THR A 29 18.73 -15.44 -37.48
N THR A 30 17.76 -15.80 -38.32
CA THR A 30 16.33 -15.92 -38.02
C THR A 30 16.09 -16.67 -36.73
N SER A 31 15.44 -16.01 -35.76
CA SER A 31 14.60 -16.65 -34.75
C SER A 31 13.57 -15.62 -34.29
N ALA A 32 12.32 -15.77 -34.75
CA ALA A 32 11.19 -15.08 -34.16
C ALA A 32 11.19 -15.35 -32.64
N PRO A 33 11.03 -14.35 -31.76
CA PRO A 33 10.74 -14.64 -30.38
C PRO A 33 9.32 -15.21 -30.33
N THR A 34 9.23 -16.53 -30.23
CA THR A 34 8.05 -17.23 -29.76
C THR A 34 7.58 -16.52 -28.49
N SER A 35 6.44 -15.84 -28.59
CA SER A 35 5.82 -15.12 -27.49
C SER A 35 5.28 -16.16 -26.49
N THR A 36 6.20 -16.70 -25.69
CA THR A 36 5.86 -17.50 -24.51
C THR A 36 5.18 -16.55 -23.55
N SER A 37 3.84 -16.54 -23.57
CA SER A 37 3.00 -15.79 -22.64
C SER A 37 3.25 -16.33 -21.23
N THR A 38 4.27 -15.80 -20.57
CA THR A 38 4.48 -16.03 -19.14
C THR A 38 3.23 -15.54 -18.41
N PRO A 39 2.73 -16.28 -17.40
CA PRO A 39 1.60 -15.81 -16.61
C PRO A 39 2.00 -14.46 -15.98
N SER A 40 1.26 -13.41 -16.33
CA SER A 40 1.53 -12.07 -15.83
C SER A 40 1.37 -12.09 -14.31
N LYS A 41 2.46 -11.85 -13.57
CA LYS A 41 2.39 -11.68 -12.11
C LYS A 41 1.96 -10.24 -11.82
N LEU A 42 1.10 -10.05 -10.80
CA LEU A 42 0.78 -8.69 -10.35
C LEU A 42 2.00 -8.04 -9.70
N SER A 43 2.26 -6.78 -10.02
CA SER A 43 3.35 -6.02 -9.39
C SER A 43 3.06 -5.75 -7.92
N ILE A 44 4.07 -5.87 -7.07
CA ILE A 44 3.99 -5.57 -5.64
C ILE A 44 4.33 -4.09 -5.43
N ARG A 45 3.43 -3.38 -4.78
CA ARG A 45 3.59 -1.98 -4.40
C ARG A 45 3.75 -1.86 -2.89
N THR A 46 4.80 -1.16 -2.48
CA THR A 46 5.12 -0.93 -1.08
C THR A 46 4.72 0.49 -0.68
N GLN A 47 4.13 0.60 0.50
CA GLN A 47 3.49 1.81 0.99
C GLN A 47 4.10 2.21 2.33
N HIS A 48 4.59 3.44 2.41
CA HIS A 48 5.30 4.01 3.54
C HIS A 48 4.41 5.02 4.27
N CYS A 49 4.62 5.16 5.57
CA CYS A 49 4.06 6.27 6.33
C CYS A 49 4.56 7.59 5.74
N ARG A 50 3.63 8.46 5.30
CA ARG A 50 3.94 9.77 4.75
C ARG A 50 4.81 10.64 5.68
N PHE A 51 4.63 10.48 6.99
CA PHE A 51 5.22 11.37 7.99
C PHE A 51 6.65 10.98 8.39
N CYS A 52 7.02 9.71 8.26
CA CYS A 52 8.32 9.22 8.75
C CYS A 52 8.94 8.15 7.87
N ASN A 53 8.41 7.96 6.66
CA ASN A 53 9.01 7.11 5.63
C ASN A 53 9.21 5.66 6.09
N HIS A 54 8.37 5.19 7.02
CA HIS A 54 8.43 3.84 7.55
C HIS A 54 7.53 2.91 6.74
N LEU A 55 8.02 1.76 6.28
CA LEU A 55 7.22 0.81 5.51
C LEU A 55 6.08 0.24 6.36
N LEU A 56 4.84 0.28 5.88
CA LEU A 56 3.64 -0.10 6.62
C LEU A 56 2.83 -1.22 5.96
N LEU A 57 2.79 -1.21 4.63
CA LEU A 57 1.91 -2.06 3.85
C LEU A 57 2.60 -2.48 2.54
N SER A 58 2.33 -3.71 2.11
CA SER A 58 2.66 -4.22 0.78
C SER A 58 1.38 -4.73 0.12
N THR A 59 1.07 -4.30 -1.10
CA THR A 59 -0.14 -4.73 -1.82
C THR A 59 0.10 -4.81 -3.31
N THR A 60 -0.62 -5.69 -3.99
CA THR A 60 -0.66 -5.69 -5.47
C THR A 60 -1.77 -4.82 -6.04
N ARG A 61 -2.54 -4.13 -5.18
CA ARG A 61 -3.61 -3.21 -5.57
C ARG A 61 -3.05 -1.83 -5.87
N ASP A 62 -3.71 -1.10 -6.77
CA ASP A 62 -3.53 0.34 -6.86
C ASP A 62 -4.37 1.01 -5.78
N LEU A 63 -3.76 1.71 -4.83
CA LEU A 63 -4.53 2.39 -3.79
C LEU A 63 -5.39 3.52 -4.36
N ALA A 64 -5.00 4.12 -5.49
CA ALA A 64 -5.75 5.21 -6.11
C ALA A 64 -7.06 4.75 -6.74
N THR A 65 -7.20 3.46 -7.07
CA THR A 65 -8.42 2.90 -7.67
C THR A 65 -9.39 2.36 -6.64
N LEU A 66 -9.01 2.34 -5.37
CA LEU A 66 -9.86 1.82 -4.30
C LEU A 66 -11.07 2.73 -4.03
N PRO A 67 -12.22 2.14 -3.72
CA PRO A 67 -13.38 2.93 -3.34
C PRO A 67 -13.12 3.68 -2.04
N ARG A 68 -13.68 4.89 -1.94
CA ARG A 68 -13.65 5.69 -0.72
C ARG A 68 -14.94 5.56 0.05
N ARG A 69 -14.83 5.65 1.37
CA ARG A 69 -15.97 5.72 2.26
C ARG A 69 -16.75 7.01 2.02
N LYS A 70 -18.08 6.88 1.95
CA LYS A 70 -19.01 7.98 1.71
C LYS A 70 -19.74 8.34 3.01
N SER A 71 -20.55 9.41 2.94
CA SER A 71 -21.56 9.74 3.95
C SER A 71 -22.27 8.47 4.45
N PRO A 72 -22.46 8.31 5.76
CA PRO A 72 -22.31 9.32 6.82
C PRO A 72 -20.86 9.50 7.34
N ALA A 73 -19.88 8.79 6.76
CA ALA A 73 -18.49 8.90 7.21
C ALA A 73 -17.83 10.13 6.57
N ALA A 74 -17.43 11.09 7.39
CA ALA A 74 -16.75 12.31 6.94
C ALA A 74 -15.26 12.10 6.60
N ASP A 75 -14.74 10.87 6.72
CA ASP A 75 -13.30 10.62 6.65
C ASP A 75 -12.74 10.29 5.27
N ALA A 76 -13.59 10.04 4.27
CA ALA A 76 -13.19 9.70 2.90
C ALA A 76 -12.11 8.60 2.79
N ALA A 77 -12.06 7.69 3.79
CA ALA A 77 -11.03 6.67 3.90
C ALA A 77 -11.07 5.71 2.70
N LEU A 78 -9.90 5.30 2.19
CA LEU A 78 -9.81 4.27 1.17
C LEU A 78 -10.14 2.92 1.80
N ILE A 79 -11.04 2.18 1.17
CA ILE A 79 -11.44 0.85 1.62
C ILE A 79 -10.49 -0.16 0.96
N LEU A 80 -9.52 -0.63 1.73
CA LEU A 80 -8.53 -1.61 1.32
C LEU A 80 -8.98 -3.01 1.78
N PRO A 81 -9.44 -3.88 0.86
CA PRO A 81 -9.83 -5.24 1.21
C PRO A 81 -8.62 -6.01 1.73
N LEU A 82 -8.82 -6.74 2.82
CA LEU A 82 -7.86 -7.69 3.34
C LEU A 82 -8.34 -9.08 2.96
N GLU A 83 -7.66 -9.71 2.01
CA GLU A 83 -7.97 -11.09 1.67
C GLU A 83 -7.69 -11.99 2.89
N LYS A 84 -8.58 -12.95 3.15
CA LYS A 84 -8.26 -14.06 4.05
C LYS A 84 -7.08 -14.80 3.41
N LEU A 85 -5.88 -14.61 3.95
CA LEU A 85 -4.72 -15.44 3.58
C LEU A 85 -5.15 -16.86 3.93
N ARG A 86 -5.41 -17.68 2.91
CA ARG A 86 -5.76 -19.09 3.11
C ARG A 86 -4.67 -19.71 3.98
N SER A 87 -5.07 -20.38 5.05
CA SER A 87 -4.20 -21.24 5.84
C SER A 87 -3.44 -22.16 4.89
N PHE A 88 -2.11 -22.24 5.02
CA PHE A 88 -1.22 -23.04 4.16
C PHE A 88 -1.42 -24.56 4.31
N SER A 89 -2.57 -25.01 4.79
CA SER A 89 -2.92 -26.40 5.10
C SER A 89 -4.00 -26.98 4.18
N ASP A 90 -4.44 -26.24 3.16
CA ASP A 90 -5.21 -26.83 2.06
C ASP A 90 -4.22 -27.31 0.99
N GLU A 91 -3.80 -28.57 1.12
CA GLU A 91 -3.13 -29.29 0.03
C GLU A 91 -4.04 -29.36 -1.20
N ASP A 92 -3.42 -29.36 -2.38
CA ASP A 92 -4.02 -29.39 -3.71
C ASP A 92 -5.28 -30.28 -3.85
N GLU A 93 -6.48 -29.67 -3.77
CA GLU A 93 -7.69 -30.24 -4.37
C GLU A 93 -7.93 -29.54 -5.72
N PRO A 94 -7.81 -30.24 -6.87
CA PRO A 94 -8.18 -29.67 -8.15
C PRO A 94 -9.72 -29.58 -8.24
N ASP A 95 -10.23 -28.34 -8.21
CA ASP A 95 -11.65 -28.01 -8.42
C ASP A 95 -12.21 -28.76 -9.65
N THR A 96 -12.96 -29.83 -9.39
CA THR A 96 -13.88 -30.43 -10.36
C THR A 96 -15.15 -29.58 -10.38
N SER A 97 -15.11 -28.49 -11.13
CA SER A 97 -16.33 -27.84 -11.62
C SER A 97 -16.12 -27.19 -12.98
N THR A 98 -16.75 -27.85 -13.95
CA THR A 98 -17.12 -27.51 -15.32
C THR A 98 -17.02 -26.03 -15.73
N ALA A 99 -16.21 -25.82 -16.78
CA ALA A 99 -16.30 -24.81 -17.85
C ALA A 99 -16.19 -23.30 -17.53
N SER A 100 -15.09 -22.73 -18.04
CA SER A 100 -14.98 -21.35 -18.54
C SER A 100 -14.92 -20.22 -17.52
N SER A 101 -13.78 -20.05 -16.83
CA SER A 101 -13.41 -18.72 -16.34
C SER A 101 -11.91 -18.48 -16.48
N SER A 102 -11.55 -17.35 -17.08
CA SER A 102 -10.19 -16.82 -17.11
C SER A 102 -9.61 -16.83 -15.70
N LYS A 103 -8.42 -17.38 -15.50
CA LYS A 103 -7.69 -17.30 -14.22
C LYS A 103 -7.40 -15.82 -13.89
N THR A 104 -8.33 -15.11 -13.27
CA THR A 104 -8.14 -13.74 -12.82
C THR A 104 -7.12 -13.75 -11.68
N LEU A 105 -6.05 -12.97 -11.81
CA LEU A 105 -5.00 -12.87 -10.79
C LEU A 105 -5.61 -12.34 -9.48
N LYS A 106 -5.31 -13.01 -8.35
CA LYS A 106 -5.80 -12.60 -7.04
C LYS A 106 -4.91 -11.50 -6.47
N HIS A 107 -5.52 -10.39 -6.05
CA HIS A 107 -4.81 -9.37 -5.30
C HIS A 107 -4.43 -9.86 -3.91
N VAL A 108 -3.31 -9.37 -3.39
CA VAL A 108 -2.82 -9.71 -2.05
C VAL A 108 -2.42 -8.43 -1.35
N THR A 109 -2.81 -8.31 -0.09
CA THR A 109 -2.47 -7.21 0.80
C THR A 109 -1.86 -7.75 2.09
N LEU A 110 -0.63 -7.32 2.39
CA LEU A 110 0.11 -7.69 3.59
C LEU A 110 0.36 -6.44 4.43
N LEU A 111 -0.31 -6.38 5.59
CA LEU A 111 0.01 -5.40 6.62
C LEU A 111 1.25 -5.87 7.36
N LEU A 112 2.26 -5.01 7.41
CA LEU A 112 3.49 -5.31 8.15
C LEU A 112 3.24 -5.12 9.65
N SER A 113 4.08 -5.76 10.47
CA SER A 113 4.09 -5.59 11.93
C SER A 113 4.35 -4.16 12.40
N THR A 114 4.68 -3.27 11.47
CA THR A 114 4.87 -1.84 11.66
C THR A 114 3.57 -1.04 11.57
N THR A 115 2.45 -1.65 11.18
CA THR A 115 1.10 -1.08 11.26
C THR A 115 0.42 -1.60 12.52
N ILE A 116 0.46 -0.81 13.59
CA ILE A 116 0.11 -1.24 14.95
C ILE A 116 -1.35 -0.90 15.25
N PRO A 117 -2.22 -1.89 15.54
CA PRO A 117 -3.56 -1.61 16.05
C PRO A 117 -3.51 -1.09 17.49
N ASP A 118 -4.35 -0.10 17.80
CA ASP A 118 -4.55 0.39 19.16
C ASP A 118 -5.21 -0.70 20.02
N ARG A 119 -4.77 -0.83 21.28
CA ARG A 119 -5.32 -1.82 22.23
C ARG A 119 -6.77 -1.56 22.61
N ARG A 120 -7.25 -0.33 22.43
CA ARG A 120 -8.61 0.10 22.76
C ARG A 120 -9.28 0.65 21.52
N ALA A 121 -10.53 0.23 21.28
CA ALA A 121 -11.34 0.83 20.25
C ALA A 121 -11.75 2.26 20.62
N THR A 122 -11.78 3.13 19.63
CA THR A 122 -12.32 4.49 19.71
C THR A 122 -13.79 4.47 19.28
N LEU A 123 -14.67 5.07 20.08
CA LEU A 123 -16.09 5.23 19.74
C LEU A 123 -16.31 6.60 19.11
N ILE A 124 -16.82 6.61 17.88
CA ILE A 124 -17.21 7.82 17.16
C ILE A 124 -18.72 7.97 17.22
N ARG A 125 -19.21 9.09 17.77
CA ARG A 125 -20.63 9.44 17.75
C ARG A 125 -20.94 10.14 16.42
N ARG A 126 -22.00 9.70 15.76
CA ARG A 126 -22.47 10.20 14.46
C ARG A 126 -23.97 10.47 14.54
N GLU A 127 -24.49 11.14 13.52
CA GLU A 127 -25.91 11.39 13.36
C GLU A 127 -26.72 10.10 13.16
N ASP A 128 -26.11 9.07 12.57
CA ASP A 128 -26.72 7.76 12.30
C ASP A 128 -26.49 6.72 13.42
N GLY A 129 -25.69 7.05 14.44
CA GLY A 129 -25.43 6.17 15.56
C GLY A 129 -23.99 6.23 16.08
N ILE A 130 -23.49 5.09 16.57
CA ILE A 130 -22.14 4.97 17.14
C ILE A 130 -21.31 4.03 16.27
N GLU A 131 -20.11 4.48 15.91
CA GLU A 131 -19.16 3.70 15.15
C GLU A 131 -17.91 3.40 15.97
N LYS A 132 -17.71 2.13 16.29
CA LYS A 132 -16.53 1.61 16.99
C LYS A 132 -15.39 1.31 16.00
N ARG A 133 -14.23 1.95 16.18
CA ARG A 133 -13.03 1.85 15.34
C ARG A 133 -11.82 1.39 16.14
N VAL A 134 -11.03 0.46 15.62
CA VAL A 134 -9.68 0.16 16.13
C VAL A 134 -8.67 0.92 15.27
N LEU A 135 -8.03 1.95 15.83
CA LEU A 135 -7.11 2.80 15.07
C LEU A 135 -5.81 2.05 14.76
N LEU A 136 -5.25 2.28 13.58
CA LEU A 136 -3.98 1.74 13.14
C LEU A 136 -2.93 2.85 13.12
N ARG A 137 -1.81 2.63 13.77
CA ARG A 137 -0.71 3.59 13.92
C ARG A 137 0.55 3.11 13.24
N CYS A 138 1.33 4.06 12.73
CA CYS A 138 2.70 3.79 12.34
C CYS A 138 3.53 3.37 13.57
N GLY A 139 4.23 2.24 13.49
CA GLY A 139 5.06 1.72 14.58
C GLY A 139 6.23 2.64 14.98
N ARG A 140 6.69 3.48 14.04
CA ARG A 140 7.76 4.46 14.25
C ARG A 140 7.26 5.77 14.84
N CYS A 141 6.43 6.51 14.12
CA CYS A 141 6.00 7.86 14.54
C CYS A 141 4.67 7.90 15.30
N ARG A 142 3.97 6.76 15.45
CA ARG A 142 2.67 6.61 16.15
C ARG A 142 1.50 7.44 15.58
N VAL A 143 1.70 8.12 14.45
CA VAL A 143 0.62 8.77 13.70
C VAL A 143 -0.41 7.73 13.25
N VAL A 144 -1.69 8.08 13.35
CA VAL A 144 -2.80 7.24 12.89
C VAL A 144 -2.81 7.24 11.36
N VAL A 145 -2.77 6.06 10.76
CA VAL A 145 -2.71 5.88 9.30
C VAL A 145 -3.97 5.24 8.73
N GLY A 146 -4.81 4.68 9.58
CA GLY A 146 -6.02 3.98 9.19
C GLY A 146 -6.76 3.44 10.40
N TYR A 147 -7.75 2.60 10.16
CA TYR A 147 -8.47 1.88 11.20
C TYR A 147 -9.14 0.61 10.66
N TYR A 148 -9.52 -0.28 11.58
CA TYR A 148 -10.54 -1.30 11.34
C TYR A 148 -11.85 -0.84 11.96
N LEU A 149 -12.97 -1.27 11.39
CA LEU A 149 -14.20 -1.30 12.17
C LEU A 149 -14.12 -2.44 13.21
N ASP A 150 -14.90 -2.36 14.27
CA ASP A 150 -14.97 -3.43 15.27
C ASP A 150 -15.92 -4.56 14.84
N ARG A 151 -15.73 -5.78 15.34
CA ARG A 151 -16.46 -7.00 14.93
C ARG A 151 -17.98 -6.80 14.81
N VAL A 152 -18.55 -5.97 15.67
CA VAL A 152 -19.98 -5.61 15.68
C VAL A 152 -20.52 -5.06 14.35
N HIS A 153 -19.64 -4.57 13.46
CA HIS A 153 -20.02 -4.02 12.16
C HIS A 153 -20.13 -5.06 11.04
N TRP A 154 -19.82 -6.33 11.33
CA TRP A 154 -19.93 -7.41 10.35
C TRP A 154 -20.95 -8.44 10.81
N PRO A 155 -21.88 -8.85 9.92
CA PRO A 155 -22.79 -9.93 10.25
C PRO A 155 -21.98 -11.22 10.46
N GLU A 156 -22.02 -11.75 11.67
CA GLU A 156 -21.44 -13.05 11.99
C GLU A 156 -22.05 -14.10 11.07
N GLY A 157 -21.20 -14.82 10.34
CA GLY A 157 -21.56 -16.16 9.90
C GLY A 157 -21.68 -17.02 11.15
N HIS A 158 -22.91 -17.26 11.60
CA HIS A 158 -23.32 -18.28 12.59
C HIS A 158 -22.32 -18.57 13.73
N GLY A 159 -22.33 -17.74 14.77
CA GLY A 159 -21.81 -18.08 16.09
C GLY A 159 -22.81 -17.66 17.15
N GLN A 160 -23.67 -18.58 17.57
CA GLN A 160 -24.59 -18.34 18.67
C GLN A 160 -23.84 -17.87 19.92
N GLY A 161 -24.13 -16.63 20.34
CA GLY A 161 -24.39 -16.28 21.73
C GLY A 161 -23.27 -16.35 22.77
N GLN A 162 -23.67 -15.90 23.96
CA GLN A 162 -22.99 -15.91 25.25
C GLN A 162 -21.97 -14.78 25.47
N ARG A 163 -22.35 -13.68 26.14
CA ARG A 163 -22.50 -13.54 27.62
C ARG A 163 -21.25 -13.96 28.37
N ASP A 164 -20.86 -13.07 29.28
CA ASP A 164 -19.83 -13.22 30.31
C ASP A 164 -19.71 -14.68 30.80
N GLY A 165 -18.53 -15.28 30.59
CA GLY A 165 -18.25 -16.66 30.95
C GLY A 165 -16.75 -16.90 31.02
N ASP A 166 -16.25 -16.96 32.25
CA ASP A 166 -14.92 -17.42 32.64
C ASP A 166 -14.75 -18.88 32.13
N GLY A 167 -13.86 -19.11 31.18
CA GLY A 167 -13.72 -20.41 30.52
C GLY A 167 -12.39 -20.52 29.76
N ASP A 168 -11.51 -21.36 30.29
CA ASP A 168 -10.17 -21.71 29.80
C ASP A 168 -10.23 -22.68 28.61
N GLY A 169 -10.67 -22.18 27.46
CA GLY A 169 -10.65 -22.93 26.19
C GLY A 169 -9.70 -22.28 25.18
N GLU A 170 -8.41 -22.61 25.22
CA GLU A 170 -7.42 -22.21 24.21
C GLU A 170 -7.58 -23.01 22.89
N GLU A 171 -8.75 -22.98 22.27
CA GLU A 171 -8.78 -23.03 20.81
C GLU A 171 -8.66 -21.60 20.35
N ARG A 172 -7.45 -21.21 19.90
CA ARG A 172 -7.22 -19.96 19.17
C ARG A 172 -8.20 -19.93 17.99
N ARG A 173 -9.41 -19.39 18.20
CA ARG A 173 -10.27 -18.87 17.13
C ARG A 173 -9.33 -17.99 16.33
N GLU A 174 -8.91 -18.50 15.18
CA GLU A 174 -8.04 -17.83 14.25
C GLU A 174 -8.58 -16.41 14.16
N GLU A 175 -7.82 -15.45 14.71
CA GLU A 175 -8.30 -14.11 15.04
C GLU A 175 -8.87 -13.52 13.75
N GLU A 176 -10.18 -13.66 13.57
CA GLU A 176 -10.76 -13.54 12.24
C GLU A 176 -10.49 -12.11 11.80
N ARG A 177 -9.58 -12.01 10.83
CA ARG A 177 -9.03 -10.73 10.44
C ARG A 177 -10.18 -9.87 9.92
N PRO A 178 -10.20 -8.58 10.26
CA PRO A 178 -11.20 -7.68 9.70
C PRO A 178 -11.11 -7.74 8.17
N PRO A 179 -12.25 -7.76 7.47
CA PRO A 179 -12.27 -7.97 6.02
C PRO A 179 -11.70 -6.79 5.23
N ALA A 180 -11.51 -5.64 5.86
CA ALA A 180 -10.90 -4.47 5.22
C ALA A 180 -10.19 -3.57 6.24
N MET A 181 -9.12 -2.94 5.78
CA MET A 181 -8.51 -1.76 6.40
C MET A 181 -9.09 -0.49 5.77
N TYR A 182 -9.41 0.50 6.59
CA TYR A 182 -9.80 1.83 6.13
C TYR A 182 -8.58 2.75 6.24
N VAL A 183 -7.94 3.05 5.12
CA VAL A 183 -6.71 3.87 5.07
C VAL A 183 -7.11 5.34 5.04
N LEU A 184 -6.55 6.14 5.95
CA LEU A 184 -6.84 7.57 5.98
C LEU A 184 -6.20 8.29 4.78
N PRO A 185 -6.88 9.28 4.19
CA PRO A 185 -6.35 10.06 3.07
C PRO A 185 -4.98 10.66 3.38
N GLY A 186 -4.05 10.57 2.43
CA GLY A 186 -2.69 11.09 2.58
C GLY A 186 -1.79 10.38 3.60
N ALA A 187 -2.27 9.38 4.35
CA ALA A 187 -1.46 8.73 5.39
C ALA A 187 -0.30 7.88 4.84
N LEU A 188 -0.45 7.37 3.62
CA LEU A 188 0.51 6.50 2.96
C LEU A 188 1.08 7.16 1.70
N VAL A 189 2.33 6.82 1.39
CA VAL A 189 3.02 7.17 0.14
C VAL A 189 3.66 5.92 -0.45
N GLU A 190 3.47 5.74 -1.76
CA GLU A 190 4.10 4.64 -2.50
C GLU A 190 5.61 4.87 -2.62
N THR A 191 6.40 3.80 -2.53
CA THR A 191 7.87 3.85 -2.60
C THR A 191 8.37 4.59 -3.84
N GLU A 192 7.73 4.38 -4.99
CA GLU A 192 8.13 5.03 -6.26
C GLU A 192 7.92 6.55 -6.24
N LYS A 193 7.00 7.05 -5.40
CA LYS A 193 6.68 8.47 -5.24
C LYS A 193 7.39 9.11 -4.05
N MET A 194 8.10 8.31 -3.26
CA MET A 194 8.80 8.76 -2.06
C MET A 194 9.88 9.79 -2.42
N GLY A 195 9.84 10.95 -1.77
CA GLY A 195 10.81 12.03 -2.02
C GLY A 195 10.47 12.97 -3.18
N SER A 196 9.33 12.75 -3.88
CA SER A 196 8.79 13.79 -4.77
C SER A 196 8.06 14.88 -3.98
N GLU A 197 8.22 16.13 -4.41
CA GLU A 197 7.60 17.28 -3.75
C GLU A 197 6.07 17.23 -3.87
N GLY A 198 5.36 17.62 -2.79
CA GLY A 198 3.90 17.78 -2.80
C GLY A 198 3.07 16.49 -2.84
N VAL A 199 3.68 15.29 -2.82
CA VAL A 199 2.93 14.01 -2.79
C VAL A 199 1.93 14.05 -1.65
N GLY A 200 0.64 13.80 -1.92
CA GLY A 200 -0.49 13.79 -0.98
C GLY A 200 -0.79 15.09 -0.22
N GLU A 201 -0.09 16.20 -0.50
CA GLU A 201 -0.40 17.52 0.09
C GLU A 201 -1.75 18.04 -0.45
N LYS A 202 -2.00 17.83 -1.75
CA LYS A 202 -3.28 18.14 -2.38
C LYS A 202 -4.44 17.33 -1.77
N GLU A 203 -4.22 16.07 -1.47
CA GLU A 203 -5.24 15.20 -0.86
C GLU A 203 -5.56 15.65 0.57
N TRP A 204 -4.53 16.00 1.34
CA TRP A 204 -4.69 16.57 2.68
C TRP A 204 -5.44 17.89 2.68
N ARG A 205 -5.06 18.85 1.81
CA ARG A 205 -5.74 20.16 1.68
C ARG A 205 -7.21 20.03 1.32
N SER A 206 -7.51 19.17 0.35
CA SER A 206 -8.89 18.83 -0.04
C SER A 206 -9.70 18.35 1.16
N TRP A 207 -9.10 17.51 2.00
CA TRP A 207 -9.74 16.97 3.20
C TRP A 207 -9.87 18.02 4.32
N ALA A 208 -8.91 18.91 4.47
CA ALA A 208 -8.96 20.03 5.40
C ALA A 208 -10.00 21.12 5.02
N GLY A 209 -10.64 20.98 3.86
CA GLY A 209 -11.57 21.98 3.33
C GLY A 209 -10.86 23.22 2.77
N GLU A 210 -9.54 23.17 2.62
CA GLU A 210 -8.73 24.20 1.97
C GLU A 210 -8.86 24.02 0.45
N SER A 211 -9.99 24.50 -0.09
CA SER A 211 -10.14 24.63 -1.54
C SER A 211 -9.23 25.75 -2.03
N GLN A 212 -8.51 25.47 -3.11
CA GLN A 212 -7.60 26.40 -3.78
C GLN A 212 -8.37 27.52 -4.48
#